data_AF-A0A3R6D4Q7-F1
#
_entry.id   AF-A0A3R6D4Q7-F1
#
_cell.length_a   1.000
_cell.length_b   1.000
_cell.length_c   1.000
_cell.angle_alpha   90.00
_cell.angle_beta   90.00
_cell.angle_gamma   90.00
#
_symmetry.space_group_name_H-M   'P 1'
#
loop_
_entity.id
_entity.type
_entity.pdbx_description
1 polymer ?
#
loop_
_entity_poly.entity_id
_entity_poly.type
_entity_poly.pdbx_seq_one_letter_code
_entity_poly.pdbx_strand_id
1 'polypeptide(L)'
;MDRKIRYFVNGWSFRLSFATRPGYDGDHEDISDGDSYELGEYENSEEALAAAEAFISTHGNEVNDEEDGIGSVIYWTVEVERRVEYKENEWLPCDESGRIDDGYGNEPNATVAYLSSLEGSREERAFELAKNEYLAWLEHKADRYTTVYGYMD
;
A
#
# COMPACT_ATOMS: atom_id res chain seq x y z
N MET A 1 14.81 -29.26 -19.67
CA MET A 1 13.62 -28.46 -19.98
C MET A 1 14.00 -27.04 -19.68
N ASP A 2 13.93 -26.15 -20.67
CA ASP A 2 14.04 -24.72 -20.40
C ASP A 2 12.83 -24.35 -19.56
N ARG A 3 13.07 -23.82 -18.35
CA ARG A 3 12.00 -23.41 -17.46
C ARG A 3 11.36 -22.15 -18.03
N LYS A 4 10.03 -22.12 -18.09
CA LYS A 4 9.29 -20.95 -18.60
C LYS A 4 9.26 -19.87 -17.54
N ILE A 5 9.48 -18.63 -17.95
CA ILE A 5 9.29 -17.45 -17.10
C ILE A 5 7.99 -16.76 -17.53
N ARG A 6 7.22 -16.30 -16.55
CA ARG A 6 5.99 -15.52 -16.72
C ARG A 6 5.94 -14.37 -15.72
N TYR A 7 5.04 -13.43 -15.97
CA TYR A 7 4.85 -12.23 -15.16
C TYR A 7 3.42 -12.23 -14.62
N PHE A 8 3.29 -12.17 -13.31
CA PHE A 8 2.03 -12.19 -12.58
C PHE A 8 1.73 -10.78 -12.10
N VAL A 9 0.52 -10.32 -12.33
CA VAL A 9 0.09 -8.97 -11.93
C VAL A 9 -0.97 -9.12 -10.85
N ASN A 10 -0.67 -8.61 -9.66
CA ASN A 10 -1.53 -8.70 -8.49
C ASN A 10 -1.84 -7.30 -7.96
N GLY A 11 -3.11 -7.00 -7.69
CA GLY A 11 -3.56 -5.73 -7.15
C GLY A 11 -4.10 -5.86 -5.73
N TRP A 12 -3.97 -4.79 -4.94
CA TRP A 12 -4.53 -4.70 -3.59
C TRP A 12 -5.10 -3.30 -3.35
N SER A 13 -6.13 -3.24 -2.50
CA SER A 13 -6.60 -1.99 -1.93
C SER A 13 -6.04 -1.81 -0.51
N PHE A 14 -5.63 -0.59 -0.19
CA PHE A 14 -5.10 -0.22 1.11
C PHE A 14 -5.86 0.98 1.65
N ARG A 15 -5.96 1.05 2.98
CA ARG A 15 -6.56 2.17 3.67
C ARG A 15 -5.51 2.86 4.54
N LEU A 16 -5.33 4.14 4.30
CA LEU A 16 -4.53 5.01 5.13
C LEU A 16 -5.46 5.87 5.99
N SER A 17 -5.34 5.81 7.32
CA SER A 17 -6.24 6.54 8.23
C SER A 17 -5.52 7.04 9.48
N PHE A 18 -6.14 8.02 10.15
CA PHE A 18 -5.77 8.44 11.51
C PHE A 18 -6.61 7.67 12.52
N ALA A 19 -6.11 6.54 13.01
CA ALA A 19 -6.80 5.82 14.07
C ALA A 19 -6.48 6.45 15.44
N THR A 20 -7.47 7.11 16.05
CA THR A 20 -7.46 7.38 17.51
C THR A 20 -7.96 6.16 18.27
N ARG A 21 -7.37 4.98 18.04
CA ARG A 21 -7.68 3.81 18.88
C ARG A 21 -7.05 4.03 20.26
N PRO A 22 -7.77 3.81 21.37
CA PRO A 22 -7.16 3.91 22.71
C PRO A 22 -5.94 2.98 22.79
N GLY A 23 -4.74 3.57 22.90
CA GLY A 23 -3.47 2.85 22.93
C GLY A 23 -2.61 2.92 21.66
N TYR A 24 -3.07 3.58 20.60
CA TYR A 24 -2.30 3.83 19.37
C TYR A 24 -2.43 5.32 18.98
N ASP A 25 -1.33 6.07 19.13
CA ASP A 25 -1.23 7.45 18.67
C ASP A 25 -0.34 7.47 17.40
N GLY A 26 -0.90 7.83 16.23
CA GLY A 26 -0.12 8.04 14.99
C GLY A 26 -0.84 7.69 13.68
N ASP A 27 -0.18 7.98 12.56
CA ASP A 27 -0.56 7.52 11.23
C ASP A 27 -0.59 5.99 11.23
N HIS A 28 -1.68 5.39 10.73
CA HIS A 28 -1.75 3.95 10.58
C HIS A 28 -2.15 3.58 9.16
N GLU A 29 -1.30 2.77 8.52
CA GLU A 29 -1.69 1.98 7.37
C GLU A 29 -2.39 0.74 7.89
N ASP A 30 -3.73 0.80 7.88
CA ASP A 30 -4.52 -0.40 8.04
C ASP A 30 -4.56 -1.09 6.68
N ILE A 31 -3.98 -2.29 6.63
CA ILE A 31 -4.36 -3.26 5.61
C ILE A 31 -5.79 -3.67 5.97
N SER A 32 -6.79 -2.90 5.52
CA SER A 32 -8.11 -3.49 5.40
C SER A 32 -7.94 -4.71 4.51
N ASP A 33 -8.54 -5.85 4.87
CA ASP A 33 -8.57 -7.11 4.09
C ASP A 33 -9.26 -6.93 2.71
N GLY A 34 -8.99 -5.82 2.03
CA GLY A 34 -9.63 -5.33 0.83
C GLY A 34 -9.05 -6.06 -0.36
N ASP A 35 -9.76 -7.11 -0.73
CA ASP A 35 -9.79 -7.78 -2.03
C ASP A 35 -8.42 -7.82 -2.75
N SER A 36 -7.70 -8.93 -2.60
CA SER A 36 -6.60 -9.24 -3.51
C SER A 36 -7.16 -9.56 -4.90
N TYR A 37 -6.67 -8.88 -5.93
CA TYR A 37 -7.07 -9.11 -7.32
C TYR A 37 -5.91 -9.74 -8.10
N GLU A 38 -6.06 -11.01 -8.50
CA GLU A 38 -5.20 -11.57 -9.55
C GLU A 38 -5.64 -10.96 -10.89
N LEU A 39 -4.84 -10.04 -11.43
CA LEU A 39 -5.17 -9.28 -12.63
C LEU A 39 -4.82 -10.06 -13.90
N GLY A 40 -3.78 -10.89 -13.86
CA GLY A 40 -3.46 -11.80 -14.95
C GLY A 40 -2.04 -12.37 -14.93
N GLU A 41 -1.83 -13.32 -15.83
CA GLU A 41 -0.53 -13.91 -16.16
C GLU A 41 -0.12 -13.51 -17.58
N TYR A 42 1.12 -13.06 -17.75
CA TYR A 42 1.63 -12.54 -19.01
C TYR A 42 2.93 -13.22 -19.42
N GLU A 43 3.15 -13.36 -20.73
CA GLU A 43 4.36 -13.99 -21.27
C GLU A 43 5.58 -13.08 -21.22
N ASN A 44 5.38 -11.76 -21.18
CA ASN A 44 6.45 -10.76 -21.16
C ASN A 44 6.15 -9.62 -20.18
N SER A 45 7.21 -8.93 -19.75
CA SER A 45 7.12 -7.84 -18.78
C SER A 45 6.42 -6.60 -19.33
N GLU A 46 6.52 -6.33 -20.64
CA GLU A 46 5.93 -5.14 -21.25
C GLU A 46 4.40 -5.18 -21.17
N GLU A 47 3.79 -6.31 -21.51
CA GLU A 47 2.35 -6.52 -21.36
C GLU A 47 1.90 -6.48 -19.89
N ALA A 48 2.67 -7.08 -19.00
CA ALA A 48 2.37 -7.08 -17.56
C ALA A 48 2.41 -5.66 -16.98
N LEU A 49 3.42 -4.87 -17.36
CA LEU A 49 3.55 -3.46 -16.96
C LEU A 49 2.40 -2.63 -17.52
N ALA A 50 2.05 -2.80 -18.80
CA ALA A 50 0.93 -2.10 -19.40
C ALA A 50 -0.40 -2.42 -18.70
N ALA A 51 -0.59 -3.69 -18.27
CA ALA A 51 -1.75 -4.09 -17.49
C ALA A 51 -1.77 -3.46 -16.08
N ALA A 52 -0.62 -3.41 -15.41
CA ALA A 52 -0.47 -2.78 -14.10
C ALA A 52 -0.75 -1.26 -14.17
N GLU A 53 -0.20 -0.56 -15.17
CA GLU A 53 -0.47 0.85 -15.41
C GLU A 53 -1.96 1.11 -15.74
N ALA A 54 -2.56 0.27 -16.58
CA ALA A 54 -3.99 0.35 -16.91
C ALA A 54 -4.86 0.15 -15.66
N PHE A 55 -4.51 -0.80 -14.78
CA PHE A 55 -5.21 -1.00 -13.52
C PHE A 55 -5.15 0.25 -12.63
N ILE A 56 -3.96 0.77 -12.36
CA ILE A 56 -3.78 1.95 -11.49
C ILE A 56 -4.45 3.19 -12.06
N SER A 57 -4.38 3.41 -13.37
CA SER A 57 -5.05 4.55 -14.02
C SER A 57 -6.58 4.46 -14.02
N THR A 58 -7.14 3.25 -13.93
CA THR A 58 -8.59 3.05 -13.91
C THR A 58 -9.17 3.18 -12.50
N HIS A 59 -8.40 2.80 -11.48
CA HIS A 59 -8.85 2.83 -10.10
C HIS A 59 -8.49 4.17 -9.44
N GLY A 60 -9.52 4.96 -9.12
CA GLY A 60 -9.35 6.21 -8.39
C GLY A 60 -9.14 5.97 -6.90
N ASN A 61 -8.44 6.91 -6.25
CA ASN A 61 -8.40 6.98 -4.80
C ASN A 61 -9.74 7.48 -4.27
N GLU A 62 -10.13 7.01 -3.10
CA GLU A 62 -11.36 7.45 -2.42
C GLU A 62 -11.00 8.06 -1.07
N VAL A 63 -11.53 9.25 -0.79
CA VAL A 63 -11.41 9.88 0.53
C VAL A 63 -12.66 9.52 1.34
N ASN A 64 -12.48 8.91 2.51
CA ASN A 64 -13.57 8.62 3.44
C ASN A 64 -13.33 9.40 4.75
N ASP A 65 -14.17 10.40 5.01
CA ASP A 65 -14.13 11.27 6.18
C ASP A 65 -15.19 10.93 7.25
N GLU A 66 -16.12 10.02 6.94
CA GLU A 66 -17.31 9.78 7.78
C GLU A 66 -17.27 8.47 8.59
N GLU A 67 -16.72 7.37 8.05
CA GLU A 67 -16.84 6.04 8.68
C GLU A 67 -15.59 5.64 9.50
N ASP A 68 -14.40 6.05 9.08
CA ASP A 68 -13.12 5.47 9.54
C ASP A 68 -12.16 6.48 10.20
N GLY A 69 -12.63 7.71 10.45
CA GLY A 69 -11.84 8.80 11.03
C GLY A 69 -11.71 9.99 10.07
N ILE A 70 -11.25 11.13 10.59
CA ILE A 70 -11.05 12.35 9.78
C ILE A 70 -9.95 12.07 8.77
N GLY A 71 -10.28 12.15 7.48
CA GLY A 71 -9.30 12.15 6.40
C GLY A 71 -8.66 10.80 6.14
N SER A 72 -9.43 9.70 6.06
CA SER A 72 -8.89 8.44 5.54
C SER A 72 -8.87 8.42 4.01
N VAL A 73 -7.90 7.73 3.41
CA VAL A 73 -7.78 7.54 1.96
C VAL A 73 -7.68 6.04 1.66
N ILE A 74 -8.54 5.56 0.78
CA ILE A 74 -8.41 4.27 0.12
C ILE A 74 -7.60 4.49 -1.15
N TYR A 75 -6.53 3.70 -1.31
CA TYR A 75 -5.67 3.72 -2.48
C TYR A 75 -5.39 2.29 -2.96
N TRP A 76 -4.87 2.20 -4.18
CA TRP A 76 -4.65 0.95 -4.88
C TRP A 76 -3.17 0.77 -5.14
N THR A 77 -2.72 -0.47 -5.06
CA THR A 77 -1.37 -0.85 -5.46
C THR A 77 -1.44 -2.03 -6.39
N VAL A 78 -0.40 -2.17 -7.20
CA VAL A 78 -0.22 -3.33 -8.07
C VAL A 78 1.25 -3.73 -8.07
N GLU A 79 1.49 -5.04 -7.96
CA GLU A 79 2.81 -5.63 -8.09
C GLU A 79 2.87 -6.49 -9.35
N VAL A 80 3.94 -6.31 -10.12
CA VAL A 80 4.32 -7.20 -11.20
C VAL A 80 5.44 -8.10 -10.70
N GLU A 81 5.14 -9.38 -10.50
CA GLU A 81 6.10 -10.36 -10.03
C GLU A 81 6.50 -11.33 -11.15
N ARG A 82 7.80 -11.52 -11.33
CA ARG A 82 8.34 -12.52 -12.23
C ARG A 82 8.41 -13.88 -11.54
N ARG A 83 7.87 -14.90 -12.19
CA ARG A 83 7.90 -16.30 -11.72
C ARG A 83 8.43 -17.24 -12.78
N VAL A 84 9.08 -18.30 -12.32
CA VAL A 84 9.54 -19.43 -13.14
C VAL A 84 8.74 -20.68 -12.83
N GLU A 85 8.44 -21.46 -13.86
CA GLU A 85 7.83 -22.79 -13.71
C GLU A 85 8.85 -23.74 -13.05
N TYR A 86 8.61 -24.08 -11.79
CA TYR A 86 9.46 -24.98 -11.01
C TYR A 86 9.02 -26.44 -11.18
N LYS A 87 7.71 -26.68 -11.15
CA LYS A 87 7.05 -27.94 -11.50
C LYS A 87 5.78 -27.63 -12.32
N GLU A 88 5.16 -28.66 -12.87
CA GLU A 88 3.91 -28.52 -13.61
C GLU A 88 2.86 -27.78 -12.76
N ASN A 89 2.44 -26.59 -13.22
CA ASN A 89 1.52 -25.68 -12.52
C ASN A 89 2.03 -25.12 -11.17
N GLU A 90 3.34 -25.17 -10.91
CA GLU A 90 3.97 -24.58 -9.73
C GLU A 90 4.92 -23.46 -10.15
N TRP A 91 4.52 -22.22 -9.86
CA TRP A 91 5.25 -21.01 -10.22
C TRP A 91 5.90 -20.41 -8.98
N LEU A 92 7.22 -20.21 -9.03
CA LEU A 92 7.97 -19.64 -7.92
C LEU A 92 8.58 -18.29 -8.33
N PRO A 93 8.61 -17.30 -7.43
CA PRO A 93 9.30 -16.03 -7.66
C PRO A 93 10.75 -16.27 -8.09
N CYS A 94 11.23 -15.51 -9.09
CA CYS A 94 12.59 -15.68 -9.59
C CYS A 94 13.23 -14.39 -10.10
N ASP A 95 14.56 -14.36 -10.11
CA ASP A 95 15.32 -13.27 -10.72
C ASP A 95 15.34 -13.36 -12.27
N GLU A 96 16.04 -12.42 -12.92
CA GLU A 96 16.15 -12.35 -14.39
C GLU A 96 16.67 -13.63 -15.04
N SER A 97 17.47 -14.40 -14.30
CA SER A 97 18.04 -15.66 -14.80
C SER A 97 17.13 -16.86 -14.58
N GLY A 98 16.00 -16.68 -13.89
CA GLY A 98 15.14 -17.77 -13.45
C GLY A 98 15.62 -18.46 -12.16
N ARG A 99 16.53 -17.85 -11.39
CA ARG A 99 16.95 -18.35 -10.08
C ARG A 99 15.84 -18.09 -9.07
N ILE A 100 15.47 -19.14 -8.33
CA ILE A 100 14.51 -19.10 -7.22
C ILE A 100 15.26 -19.01 -5.88
N ASP A 101 14.55 -18.76 -4.78
CA ASP A 101 15.11 -18.89 -3.44
C ASP A 101 15.66 -20.32 -3.24
N ASP A 102 16.89 -20.39 -2.75
CA ASP A 102 17.59 -21.65 -2.47
C ASP A 102 17.36 -22.14 -1.02
N GLY A 103 16.56 -21.41 -0.23
CA GLY A 103 16.23 -21.72 1.15
C GLY A 103 17.29 -21.26 2.15
N TYR A 104 18.30 -20.50 1.71
CA TYR A 104 19.33 -19.90 2.57
C TYR A 104 19.09 -18.40 2.86
N GLY A 105 17.88 -17.90 2.57
CA GLY A 105 17.49 -16.51 2.80
C GLY A 105 17.97 -15.54 1.71
N ASN A 106 18.32 -16.07 0.53
CA ASN A 106 18.68 -15.27 -0.63
C ASN A 106 17.48 -15.16 -1.57
N GLU A 107 16.44 -14.46 -1.12
CA GLU A 107 15.24 -14.20 -1.91
C GLU A 107 15.62 -13.61 -3.28
N PRO A 108 15.04 -14.13 -4.38
CA PRO A 108 15.30 -13.60 -5.70
C PRO A 108 14.65 -12.23 -5.85
N ASN A 109 15.29 -11.34 -6.61
CA ASN A 109 14.65 -10.08 -7.01
C ASN A 109 13.59 -10.37 -8.07
N ALA A 110 12.39 -10.73 -7.62
CA ALA A 110 11.27 -11.13 -8.46
C ALA A 110 10.34 -9.96 -8.84
N THR A 111 10.26 -8.94 -7.99
CA THR A 111 9.46 -7.74 -8.25
C THR A 111 10.04 -6.97 -9.43
N VAL A 112 9.25 -6.86 -10.49
CA VAL A 112 9.57 -6.09 -11.70
C VAL A 112 9.10 -4.65 -11.56
N ALA A 113 7.92 -4.46 -10.98
CA ALA A 113 7.38 -3.15 -10.67
C ALA A 113 6.41 -3.23 -9.48
N TYR A 114 6.34 -2.12 -8.75
CA TYR A 114 5.33 -1.85 -7.74
C TYR A 114 4.80 -0.45 -8.01
N LEU A 115 3.51 -0.33 -8.30
CA LEU A 115 2.86 0.94 -8.60
C LEU A 115 1.80 1.24 -7.54
N SER A 116 1.67 2.51 -7.19
CA SER A 116 0.64 3.00 -6.26
C SER A 116 -0.16 4.11 -6.92
N SER A 117 -1.48 4.07 -6.77
CA SER A 117 -2.37 5.16 -7.20
C SER A 117 -2.27 6.37 -6.28
N LEU A 118 -1.65 6.24 -5.10
CA LEU A 118 -1.51 7.33 -4.14
C LEU A 118 -0.37 8.29 -4.51
N GLU A 119 0.70 7.80 -5.14
CA GLU A 119 1.94 8.56 -5.35
C GLU A 119 1.71 9.83 -6.19
N GLY A 120 1.92 10.99 -5.58
CA GLY A 120 1.75 12.31 -6.20
C GLY A 120 0.30 12.74 -6.43
N SER A 121 -0.67 11.93 -5.99
CA SER A 121 -2.11 12.15 -6.22
C SER A 121 -2.65 13.37 -5.48
N ARG A 122 -3.85 13.81 -5.86
CA ARG A 122 -4.54 14.92 -5.17
C ARG A 122 -4.95 14.48 -3.76
N GLU A 123 -5.36 13.23 -3.63
CA GLU A 123 -5.83 12.61 -2.39
C GLU A 123 -4.68 12.44 -1.39
N GLU A 124 -3.49 12.05 -1.84
CA GLU A 124 -2.27 12.05 -1.01
C GLU A 124 -1.98 13.43 -0.44
N ARG A 125 -2.02 14.49 -1.27
CA ARG A 125 -1.80 15.86 -0.79
C ARG A 125 -2.87 16.33 0.17
N ALA A 126 -4.13 15.93 -0.06
CA ALA A 126 -5.24 16.26 0.83
C ALA A 126 -5.08 15.54 2.18
N PHE A 127 -4.69 14.26 2.17
CA PHE A 127 -4.35 13.48 3.36
C PHE A 127 -3.21 14.13 4.14
N GLU A 128 -2.09 14.43 3.48
CA GLU A 128 -0.92 15.07 4.10
C GLU A 128 -1.26 16.46 4.66
N LEU A 129 -2.13 17.23 4.01
CA LEU A 129 -2.60 18.50 4.56
C LEU A 129 -3.43 18.29 5.83
N ALA A 130 -4.41 17.38 5.79
CA ALA A 130 -5.26 17.06 6.95
C ALA A 130 -4.43 16.55 8.13
N LYS A 131 -3.40 15.73 7.85
CA LYS A 131 -2.40 15.28 8.83
C LYS A 131 -1.75 16.45 9.55
N ASN A 132 -1.17 17.36 8.76
CA ASN A 132 -0.38 18.47 9.29
C ASN A 132 -1.26 19.44 10.10
N GLU A 133 -2.50 19.69 9.66
CA GLU A 133 -3.46 20.49 10.42
C GLU A 133 -3.85 19.82 11.75
N TYR A 134 -4.07 18.51 11.75
CA TYR A 134 -4.35 17.75 12.97
C TYR A 134 -3.20 17.79 13.97
N LEU A 135 -1.96 17.55 13.49
CA LEU A 135 -0.76 17.62 14.32
C LEU A 135 -0.54 19.03 14.90
N ALA A 136 -0.74 20.08 14.09
CA ALA A 136 -0.64 21.46 14.56
C ALA A 136 -1.71 21.79 15.62
N TRP A 137 -2.92 21.27 15.47
CA TRP A 137 -3.96 21.41 16.49
C TRP A 137 -3.60 20.70 17.80
N LEU A 138 -3.00 19.51 17.74
CA LEU A 138 -2.51 18.79 18.92
C LEU A 138 -1.40 19.58 19.64
N GLU A 139 -0.42 20.10 18.89
CA GLU A 139 0.64 20.95 19.43
C GLU A 139 0.05 22.18 20.14
N HIS A 140 -0.94 22.83 19.52
CA HIS A 140 -1.63 23.98 20.10
C HIS A 140 -2.47 23.66 21.35
N LYS A 141 -2.75 22.38 21.61
CA LYS A 141 -3.49 21.92 22.79
C LYS A 141 -2.62 21.42 23.93
N ALA A 142 -1.33 21.20 23.73
CA ALA A 142 -0.42 20.66 24.75
C ALA A 142 -0.36 21.51 26.05
N ASP A 143 -0.64 22.82 25.98
CA ASP A 143 -0.53 23.75 27.12
C ASP A 143 -1.84 24.35 27.64
N ARG A 144 -3.02 23.81 27.29
CA ARG A 144 -4.30 24.40 27.74
C ARG A 144 -4.85 23.88 29.08
N TYR A 145 -4.11 23.06 29.81
CA TYR A 145 -4.39 22.86 31.23
C TYR A 145 -3.71 23.98 32.03
N THR A 146 -4.27 25.18 31.96
CA THR A 146 -4.03 26.19 33.00
C THR A 146 -4.57 25.57 34.29
N THR A 147 -3.68 24.99 35.09
CA THR A 147 -4.05 24.55 36.44
C THR A 147 -4.42 25.82 37.19
N VAL A 148 -5.72 26.07 37.34
CA VAL A 148 -6.24 27.14 38.18
C VAL A 148 -5.99 26.72 39.63
N TYR A 149 -4.77 26.93 40.12
CA TYR A 149 -4.48 26.96 41.55
C TYR A 149 -4.99 28.29 42.10
N GLY A 150 -6.28 28.33 42.41
CA GLY A 150 -6.91 29.47 43.07
C GLY A 150 -8.41 29.20 43.18
N TYR A 151 -8.93 29.26 44.41
CA TYR A 151 -10.30 28.94 44.83
C TYR A 151 -10.55 27.50 45.28
N MET A 152 -9.88 27.09 46.36
CA MET A 152 -10.57 26.44 47.48
C MET A 152 -10.19 27.23 48.74
N ASP A 153 -11.23 27.65 49.46
CA ASP A 153 -11.25 28.61 50.59
C ASP A 153 -10.16 28.43 51.67
#